data_AF-C1MLV7-F1
#
_entry.id   AF-C1MLV7-F1
#
_cell.length_a   1.000
_cell.length_b   1.000
_cell.length_c   1.000
_cell.angle_alpha   90.00
_cell.angle_beta   90.00
_cell.angle_gamma   90.00
#
_symmetry.space_group_name_H-M   'P 1'
#
loop_
_entity.id
_entity.type
_entity.pdbx_description
1 polymer ?
#
loop_
_entity_poly.entity_id
_entity_poly.type
_entity_poly.pdbx_seq_one_letter_code
_entity_poly.pdbx_strand_id
1 'polypeptide(L)'
;MPAAAFDPVAKNRIWKEFCDRETATIKLNTHFSVSDPSKLDVFPEKPNNMVPELSLDQAEMDEANDKLRELCTVRDAFKPPQEKYDLPMTSSQEIGWATRMLMPRNPMFHKPRNSCDITRYADAYYADKGVTPFTQVGPKFADPNQGL
;
A
#
# COMPACT_ATOMS: atom_id res chain seq x y z
N MET A 1 1.08 -2.94 -47.78
CA MET A 1 -0.32 -3.22 -47.39
C MET A 1 -0.41 -3.12 -45.87
N PRO A 2 -1.03 -2.07 -45.29
CA PRO A 2 -1.20 -1.99 -43.84
C PRO A 2 -2.21 -3.05 -43.39
N ALA A 3 -1.86 -3.85 -42.38
CA ALA A 3 -2.71 -4.90 -41.83
C ALA A 3 -4.05 -4.29 -41.36
N ALA A 4 -5.16 -4.82 -41.85
CA ALA A 4 -6.49 -4.37 -41.49
C ALA A 4 -6.66 -4.42 -39.96
N ALA A 5 -6.97 -3.28 -39.35
CA ALA A 5 -7.28 -3.20 -37.93
C ALA A 5 -8.48 -4.11 -37.64
N PHE A 6 -8.24 -5.18 -36.89
CA PHE A 6 -9.27 -6.16 -36.54
C PHE A 6 -10.39 -5.48 -35.74
N ASP A 7 -11.65 -5.74 -36.10
CA ASP A 7 -12.81 -5.21 -35.37
C ASP A 7 -12.74 -5.65 -33.89
N PRO A 8 -12.75 -4.70 -32.94
CA PRO A 8 -12.69 -5.02 -31.51
C PRO A 8 -13.83 -5.93 -31.05
N VAL A 9 -15.03 -5.85 -31.67
CA VAL A 9 -16.15 -6.72 -31.33
C VAL A 9 -15.88 -8.16 -31.75
N ALA A 10 -15.32 -8.36 -32.94
CA ALA A 10 -14.90 -9.68 -33.42
C ALA A 10 -13.79 -10.28 -32.53
N LYS A 11 -12.82 -9.47 -32.08
CA LYS A 11 -11.78 -9.90 -31.15
C LYS A 11 -12.35 -10.35 -29.80
N ASN A 12 -13.29 -9.58 -29.25
CA ASN A 12 -13.95 -9.90 -27.99
C ASN A 12 -14.80 -11.17 -28.09
N ARG A 13 -15.42 -11.42 -29.25
CA ARG A 13 -16.18 -12.65 -29.51
C ARG A 13 -15.28 -13.89 -29.51
N ILE A 14 -14.14 -13.82 -30.18
CA ILE A 14 -13.15 -14.91 -30.19
C ILE A 14 -12.63 -15.17 -28.77
N TRP A 15 -12.37 -14.11 -28.01
CA TRP A 15 -11.92 -14.23 -26.63
C TRP A 15 -12.98 -14.90 -25.73
N LYS A 16 -14.24 -14.49 -25.86
CA LYS A 16 -15.35 -15.12 -25.13
C LYS A 16 -15.47 -16.61 -25.45
N GLU A 17 -15.41 -16.99 -26.73
CA GLU A 17 -15.47 -18.39 -27.15
C GLU A 17 -14.29 -19.23 -26.61
N PHE A 18 -13.14 -18.60 -26.39
CA PHE A 18 -11.98 -19.24 -25.77
C PHE A 18 -12.22 -19.47 -24.27
N CYS A 19 -12.65 -18.44 -23.53
CA CYS A 19 -12.97 -18.55 -22.11
C CYS A 19 -14.09 -19.55 -21.84
N ASP A 20 -15.13 -19.59 -22.69
CA ASP A 20 -16.25 -20.52 -22.56
C ASP A 20 -15.78 -21.98 -22.77
N ARG A 21 -14.89 -22.23 -23.74
CA ARG A 21 -14.27 -23.55 -23.97
C ARG A 21 -13.38 -24.00 -22.83
N GLU A 22 -12.59 -23.08 -22.28
CA GLU A 22 -11.71 -23.34 -21.15
C GLU A 22 -12.54 -23.72 -19.91
N THR A 23 -13.56 -22.91 -19.59
CA THR A 23 -14.47 -23.14 -18.45
C THR A 23 -15.22 -24.48 -18.57
N ALA A 24 -15.67 -24.84 -19.78
CA ALA A 24 -16.34 -26.13 -20.01
C ALA A 24 -15.42 -27.35 -19.82
N THR A 25 -14.11 -27.17 -19.97
CA THR A 25 -13.10 -28.23 -19.88
C THR A 25 -12.51 -28.36 -18.47
N ILE A 26 -12.53 -27.27 -17.69
CA ILE A 26 -12.10 -27.27 -16.29
C ILE A 26 -13.11 -28.09 -15.46
N LYS A 27 -12.80 -29.39 -15.29
CA LYS A 27 -13.49 -30.26 -14.35
C LYS A 27 -12.62 -30.39 -13.10
N LEU A 28 -13.00 -29.71 -12.04
CA LEU A 28 -12.41 -29.93 -10.72
C LEU A 28 -12.73 -31.36 -10.30
N ASN A 29 -11.70 -32.16 -9.98
CA ASN A 29 -11.94 -33.47 -9.41
C ASN A 29 -12.51 -33.28 -8.00
N THR A 30 -13.81 -33.49 -7.83
CA THR A 30 -14.47 -33.39 -6.51
C THR A 30 -14.36 -34.67 -5.70
N HIS A 31 -13.83 -35.75 -6.28
CA HIS A 31 -13.62 -37.02 -5.63
C HIS A 31 -12.12 -37.23 -5.36
N PHE A 32 -11.64 -36.63 -4.28
CA PHE A 32 -10.30 -36.88 -3.77
C PHE A 32 -10.30 -38.19 -2.97
N SER A 33 -10.08 -39.30 -3.66
CA SER A 33 -9.75 -40.57 -3.01
C SER A 33 -8.25 -40.79 -3.09
N VAL A 34 -7.60 -41.02 -1.96
CA VAL A 34 -6.25 -41.57 -1.95
C VAL A 34 -6.36 -43.03 -2.42
N SER A 35 -5.74 -43.35 -3.55
CA SER A 35 -5.87 -44.66 -4.20
C SER A 35 -5.36 -45.83 -3.35
N ASP A 36 -4.48 -45.54 -2.38
CA ASP A 36 -3.87 -46.51 -1.48
C ASP A 36 -3.70 -45.86 -0.10
N PRO A 37 -4.55 -46.20 0.89
CA PRO A 37 -4.52 -45.58 2.21
C PRO A 37 -3.23 -45.89 2.98
N SER A 38 -2.47 -46.90 2.58
CA SER A 38 -1.18 -47.26 3.20
C SER A 38 -0.05 -46.29 2.84
N LYS A 39 -0.25 -45.46 1.80
CA LYS A 39 0.69 -44.41 1.35
C LYS A 39 0.34 -43.04 1.90
N LEU A 40 -0.68 -42.94 2.76
CA LEU A 40 -1.06 -41.71 3.42
C LEU A 40 -0.29 -41.61 4.73
N ASP A 41 0.78 -40.81 4.74
CA ASP A 41 1.50 -40.50 5.97
C ASP A 41 0.63 -39.60 6.86
N VAL A 42 -0.05 -40.21 7.82
CA VAL A 42 -0.77 -39.48 8.87
C VAL A 42 0.26 -39.02 9.89
N PHE A 43 0.72 -37.78 9.74
CA PHE A 43 1.52 -37.16 10.79
C PHE A 43 0.63 -36.85 11.99
N PRO A 44 1.01 -37.26 13.22
CA PRO A 44 0.31 -36.80 14.40
C PRO A 44 0.45 -35.28 14.49
N GLU A 45 -0.56 -34.63 15.08
CA GLU A 45 -0.47 -33.22 15.37
C GLU A 45 0.73 -32.93 16.27
N LYS A 46 1.14 -31.65 16.31
CA LYS A 46 2.24 -31.23 17.17
C LYS A 46 1.96 -31.72 18.61
N PRO A 47 2.93 -32.34 19.30
CA PRO A 47 2.72 -32.81 20.68
C PRO A 47 2.29 -31.69 21.65
N ASN A 48 2.60 -30.44 21.30
CA ASN A 48 2.20 -29.25 22.03
C ASN A 48 0.92 -28.60 21.46
N ASN A 49 0.15 -29.31 20.64
CA ASN A 49 -1.15 -28.83 20.17
C ASN A 49 -2.15 -28.96 21.31
N MET A 50 -2.11 -27.98 22.20
CA MET A 50 -3.16 -27.77 23.19
C MET A 50 -4.35 -27.18 22.42
N VAL A 51 -5.27 -28.02 21.97
CA VAL A 51 -6.62 -27.56 21.61
C VAL A 51 -7.21 -27.03 22.91
N PRO A 52 -7.45 -25.72 23.06
CA PRO A 52 -8.08 -25.22 24.26
C PRO A 52 -9.51 -25.79 24.26
N GLU A 53 -9.79 -26.78 25.10
CA GLU A 53 -11.15 -27.09 25.52
C GLU A 53 -11.64 -25.93 26.38
N LEU A 54 -11.85 -24.79 25.75
CA LEU A 54 -12.42 -23.61 26.38
C LEU A 54 -13.82 -23.46 25.79
N SER A 55 -14.76 -24.26 26.30
CA SER A 55 -16.14 -23.80 26.40
C SER A 55 -16.18 -22.72 27.47
N LEU A 56 -15.57 -21.56 27.20
CA LEU A 56 -15.67 -20.41 28.08
C LEU A 56 -17.15 -20.05 28.15
N ASP A 57 -17.66 -19.92 29.38
CA ASP A 57 -18.98 -19.37 29.56
C ASP A 57 -18.99 -17.93 29.00
N GLN A 58 -20.10 -17.52 28.39
CA GLN A 58 -20.19 -16.19 27.76
C GLN A 58 -19.80 -15.06 28.73
N ALA A 59 -20.08 -15.25 30.03
CA ALA A 59 -19.69 -14.32 31.09
C ALA A 59 -18.16 -14.19 31.26
N GLU A 60 -17.41 -15.29 31.14
CA GLU A 60 -15.95 -15.28 31.23
C GLU A 60 -15.33 -14.62 29.98
N MET A 61 -15.95 -14.83 28.82
CA MET A 61 -15.56 -14.14 27.58
C MET A 61 -15.78 -12.63 27.67
N ASP A 62 -16.91 -12.20 28.24
CA ASP A 62 -17.22 -10.78 28.40
C ASP A 62 -16.26 -10.12 29.41
N GLU A 63 -15.95 -10.78 30.53
CA GLU A 63 -14.97 -10.29 31.50
C GLU A 63 -13.55 -10.21 30.91
N ALA A 64 -13.14 -11.21 30.12
CA ALA A 64 -11.86 -11.19 29.41
C ALA A 64 -11.79 -10.06 28.37
N ASN A 65 -12.88 -9.83 27.64
CA ASN A 65 -12.97 -8.72 26.69
C ASN A 65 -12.94 -7.36 27.38
N ASP A 66 -13.58 -7.22 28.54
CA ASP A 66 -13.56 -5.97 29.31
C ASP A 66 -12.17 -5.70 29.90
N LYS A 67 -11.47 -6.74 30.40
CA LYS A 67 -10.05 -6.64 30.79
C LYS A 67 -9.15 -6.25 29.62
N LEU A 68 -9.37 -6.84 28.44
CA LEU A 68 -8.63 -6.47 27.23
C LEU A 68 -8.92 -5.03 26.80
N ARG A 69 -10.16 -4.56 26.95
CA ARG A 69 -10.52 -3.15 26.67
C ARG A 69 -9.89 -2.18 27.65
N GLU A 70 -9.73 -2.57 28.91
CA GLU A 70 -9.04 -1.78 29.94
C GLU A 70 -7.53 -1.72 29.69
N LEU A 71 -6.89 -2.85 29.37
CA LEU A 71 -5.44 -2.95 29.16
C LEU A 71 -5.00 -2.45 27.78
N CYS A 72 -5.77 -2.75 26.75
CA CYS A 72 -5.53 -2.38 25.37
C CYS A 72 -6.60 -1.39 24.92
N THR A 73 -6.64 -0.22 25.54
CA THR A 73 -7.59 0.78 25.09
C THR A 73 -7.24 1.18 23.64
N VAL A 74 -8.20 1.06 22.73
CA VAL A 74 -8.11 1.67 21.38
C VAL A 74 -7.85 3.19 21.51
N ARG A 75 -8.20 3.78 22.66
CA ARG A 75 -7.92 5.17 23.01
C ARG A 75 -6.42 5.49 23.11
N ASP A 76 -5.60 4.53 23.51
CA ASP A 76 -4.14 4.70 23.58
C ASP A 76 -3.45 4.40 22.24
N ALA A 77 -4.19 3.91 21.23
CA ALA A 77 -3.63 3.64 19.91
C ALA A 77 -3.13 4.91 19.21
N PHE A 78 -3.74 6.06 19.51
CA PHE A 78 -3.35 7.36 18.95
C PHE A 78 -2.29 8.09 19.77
N LYS A 79 -1.94 7.59 20.97
CA LYS A 79 -0.90 8.21 21.78
C LYS A 79 0.48 7.87 21.21
N PRO A 80 1.42 8.84 21.19
CA PRO A 80 2.79 8.57 20.79
C PRO A 80 3.45 7.58 21.77
N PRO A 81 4.45 6.79 21.33
CA PRO A 81 5.11 5.80 22.18
C PRO A 81 5.65 6.34 23.51
N GLN A 82 6.10 7.59 23.53
CA GLN A 82 6.61 8.29 24.72
C GLN A 82 5.56 8.54 25.81
N GLU A 83 4.27 8.61 25.44
CA GLU A 83 3.17 8.73 26.40
C GLU A 83 2.66 7.37 26.87
N LYS A 84 2.97 6.31 26.10
CA LYS A 84 2.50 4.95 26.37
C LYS A 84 3.47 4.14 27.23
N TYR A 85 4.76 4.38 27.09
CA TYR A 85 5.82 3.67 27.82
C TYR A 85 6.78 4.68 28.45
N ASP A 86 7.33 4.33 29.61
CA ASP A 86 8.32 5.18 30.30
C ASP A 86 9.69 5.16 29.60
N LEU A 87 10.00 4.05 28.91
CA LEU A 87 11.29 3.76 28.27
C LEU A 87 11.08 3.16 26.87
N PRO A 88 12.02 3.35 25.93
CA PRO A 88 11.92 2.76 24.60
C PRO A 88 12.02 1.23 24.69
N MET A 89 11.06 0.54 24.07
CA MET A 89 11.00 -0.92 24.08
C MET A 89 11.79 -1.56 22.93
N THR A 90 12.02 -0.81 21.85
CA THR A 90 12.72 -1.28 20.64
C THR A 90 13.85 -0.34 20.25
N SER A 91 14.85 -0.86 19.54
CA SER A 91 15.96 -0.06 19.01
C SER A 91 15.49 1.04 18.04
N SER A 92 14.39 0.80 17.30
CA SER A 92 13.79 1.81 16.45
C SER A 92 13.17 2.97 17.24
N GLN A 93 12.60 2.70 18.43
CA GLN A 93 12.06 3.73 19.31
C GLN A 93 13.17 4.57 19.96
N GLU A 94 14.33 3.97 20.24
CA GLU A 94 15.49 4.64 20.82
C GLU A 94 15.95 5.85 19.98
N ILE A 95 16.00 5.69 18.65
CA ILE A 95 16.47 6.72 17.70
C ILE A 95 15.60 8.00 17.71
N GLY A 96 14.36 7.92 18.19
CA GLY A 96 13.41 9.04 18.25
C GLY A 96 12.86 9.35 19.65
N TRP A 97 13.37 8.71 20.69
CA TRP A 97 12.74 8.76 22.01
C TRP A 97 12.81 10.15 22.66
N ALA A 98 13.85 10.92 22.38
CA ALA A 98 14.07 12.27 22.93
C ALA A 98 14.22 13.33 21.82
N THR A 99 13.41 13.26 20.75
CA THR A 99 13.53 14.17 19.60
C THR A 99 13.07 15.61 19.88
N ARG A 100 12.37 15.88 21.00
CA ARG A 100 11.95 17.24 21.34
C ARG A 100 13.19 18.13 21.49
N MET A 101 13.31 19.14 20.63
CA MET A 101 14.45 20.07 20.65
C MET A 101 14.55 20.72 22.03
N LEU A 102 15.69 20.53 22.72
CA LEU A 102 15.93 21.07 24.06
C LEU A 102 15.92 22.60 24.09
N MET A 103 16.26 23.24 22.96
CA MET A 103 16.25 24.69 22.82
C MET A 103 15.34 25.12 21.66
N PRO A 104 14.59 26.23 21.83
CA PRO A 104 13.86 26.82 20.73
C PRO A 104 14.82 27.25 19.62
N ARG A 105 14.41 27.06 18.38
CA ARG A 105 15.21 27.43 17.21
C ARG A 105 15.39 28.95 17.17
N ASN A 106 16.64 29.40 17.22
CA ASN A 106 16.95 30.83 17.26
C ASN A 106 16.52 31.53 15.95
N PRO A 107 15.63 32.54 15.99
CA PRO A 107 15.14 33.22 14.79
C PRO A 107 16.25 33.93 14.00
N MET A 108 17.34 34.35 14.66
CA MET A 108 18.46 35.03 14.02
C MET A 108 19.21 34.12 13.02
N PHE A 109 19.33 32.83 13.36
CA PHE A 109 20.01 31.83 12.53
C PHE A 109 19.03 30.98 11.72
N HIS A 110 17.74 31.11 11.97
CA HIS A 110 16.70 30.40 11.25
C HIS A 110 16.33 31.13 9.95
N LYS A 111 16.96 30.73 8.84
CA LYS A 111 16.69 31.28 7.50
C LYS A 111 16.17 30.18 6.58
N PRO A 112 14.90 29.75 6.73
CA PRO A 112 14.33 28.75 5.84
C PRO A 112 14.20 29.32 4.43
N ARG A 113 14.25 28.45 3.42
CA ARG A 113 13.97 28.84 2.03
C ARG A 113 12.47 29.07 1.89
N ASN A 114 12.03 30.31 2.04
CA ASN A 114 10.65 30.69 1.78
C ASN A 114 10.43 30.88 0.27
N SER A 115 9.23 30.56 -0.21
CA SER A 115 8.82 30.91 -1.57
C SER A 115 8.41 32.39 -1.63
N CYS A 116 8.93 33.11 -2.63
CA CYS A 116 8.47 34.44 -3.01
C CYS A 116 7.43 34.36 -4.14
N ASP A 117 6.73 35.45 -4.40
CA ASP A 117 5.65 35.50 -5.40
C ASP A 117 6.11 35.07 -6.80
N ILE A 118 7.34 35.43 -7.18
CA ILE A 118 7.93 35.02 -8.46
C ILE A 118 8.13 33.49 -8.50
N THR A 119 8.67 32.90 -7.44
CA THR A 119 8.84 31.44 -7.36
C THR A 119 7.51 30.71 -7.33
N ARG A 120 6.50 31.23 -6.61
CA ARG A 120 5.14 30.66 -6.59
C ARG A 120 4.47 30.72 -7.95
N TYR A 121 4.62 31.85 -8.65
CA TYR A 121 4.16 32.00 -10.02
C TYR A 121 4.85 31.00 -10.95
N ALA A 122 6.18 30.86 -10.83
CA ALA A 122 6.93 29.90 -11.65
C ALA A 122 6.49 28.45 -11.41
N ASP A 123 6.25 28.07 -10.15
CA ASP A 123 5.75 26.74 -9.79
C ASP A 123 4.34 26.50 -10.36
N ALA A 124 3.44 27.47 -10.21
CA ALA A 124 2.08 27.38 -10.74
C ALA A 124 2.07 27.33 -12.28
N TYR A 125 2.90 28.14 -12.93
CA TYR A 125 3.04 28.16 -14.37
C TYR A 125 3.61 26.83 -14.90
N TYR A 126 4.59 26.25 -14.21
CA TYR A 126 5.13 24.95 -14.56
C TYR A 126 4.09 23.84 -14.41
N ALA A 127 3.28 23.87 -13.35
CA ALA A 127 2.21 22.90 -13.14
C ALA A 127 1.14 22.96 -14.25
N ASP A 128 0.83 24.13 -14.78
CA ASP A 128 -0.17 24.33 -15.83
C ASP A 128 0.38 24.09 -17.25
N LYS A 129 1.58 24.58 -17.54
CA LYS A 129 2.16 24.61 -18.91
C LYS A 129 3.22 23.55 -19.17
N GLY A 130 3.73 22.88 -18.14
CA GLY A 130 4.82 21.91 -18.24
C GLY A 130 6.19 22.51 -18.63
N VAL A 131 6.25 23.83 -18.76
CA VAL A 131 7.45 24.62 -19.06
C VAL A 131 7.54 25.77 -18.07
N THR A 132 8.74 26.25 -17.75
CA THR A 132 8.89 27.38 -16.80
C THR A 132 8.61 28.69 -17.52
N PRO A 133 8.13 29.75 -16.84
CA PRO A 133 7.81 31.02 -17.49
C PRO A 133 9.05 31.77 -18.01
N PHE A 134 10.25 31.27 -17.71
CA PHE A 134 11.52 31.83 -18.14
C PHE A 134 12.14 31.08 -19.32
N THR A 135 11.49 30.04 -19.85
CA THR A 135 11.94 29.39 -21.07
C THR A 135 11.80 30.36 -22.24
N GLN A 136 12.90 30.88 -22.75
CA GLN A 136 12.89 31.63 -24.00
C GLN A 136 12.57 30.66 -25.12
N VAL A 137 11.36 30.78 -25.68
CA VAL A 137 11.11 30.30 -27.04
C VAL A 137 11.86 31.27 -27.93
N GLY A 138 13.14 30.99 -28.21
CA GLY A 138 13.89 31.74 -29.20
C GLY A 138 13.09 31.80 -30.50
N PRO A 139 13.23 32.85 -31.33
CA PRO A 139 12.59 32.88 -32.63
C PRO A 139 12.98 31.58 -33.34
N LYS A 140 11.98 30.76 -33.69
CA LYS A 140 12.20 29.64 -34.59
C LYS A 140 12.82 30.27 -35.83
N PHE A 141 14.10 30.01 -36.10
CA PHE A 141 14.69 30.36 -37.39
C PHE A 141 13.75 29.72 -38.41
N ALA A 142 13.02 30.56 -39.16
CA ALA A 142 12.19 30.07 -40.23
C ALA A 142 13.14 29.49 -41.26
N ASP A 143 13.13 28.16 -41.41
CA ASP A 143 13.90 27.49 -42.44
C ASP A 143 13.51 28.10 -43.79
N PRO A 144 14.45 28.71 -44.54
CA PRO A 144 14.15 29.40 -45.80
C PRO A 144 13.75 28.44 -46.95
N ASN A 145 13.49 27.16 -46.65
CA ASN A 145 13.21 26.09 -47.60
C ASN A 145 11.88 25.36 -47.34
N GLN A 146 10.89 26.03 -46.75
CA GLN A 146 9.50 25.58 -46.76
C GLN A 146 8.64 26.56 -47.57
N GLY A 147 8.67 26.39 -48.90
CA GLY A 147 7.94 27.23 -49.84
C GLY A 147 8.27 26.91 -51.30
N LEU A 148 7.91 25.70 -51.74
CA LEU A 148 7.64 25.33 -53.13
C LEU A 148 6.37 24.47 -53.13
#